data_AF-A0A3B8RUZ3-F1
#
_entry.id   AF-A0A3B8RUZ3-F1
#
_cell.length_a   1.000
_cell.length_b   1.000
_cell.length_c   1.000
_cell.angle_alpha   90.00
_cell.angle_beta   90.00
_cell.angle_gamma   90.00
#
_symmetry.space_group_name_H-M   'P 1'
#
loop_
_entity.id
_entity.type
_entity.pdbx_description
1 polymer ?
#
loop_
_entity_poly.entity_id
_entity_poly.type
_entity_poly.pdbx_seq_one_letter_code
_entity_poly.pdbx_strand_id
1 'polypeptide(L)' 'HAGRNVMRAGDDTLFALIDGKVKFEVKRGERKYINIDPA' A
#
# COMPACT_ATOMS: atom_id res chain seq x y z
N HIS A 1 1.00 -0.92 -6.44
CA HIS A 1 2.35 -1.03 -5.82
C HIS A 1 2.23 -0.90 -4.31
N ALA A 2 3.12 -1.55 -3.56
CA ALA A 2 3.21 -1.37 -2.13
C ALA A 2 3.64 0.07 -1.80
N GLY A 3 2.83 0.75 -1.01
CA GLY A 3 3.11 2.05 -0.44
C GLY A 3 3.51 1.94 1.03
N ARG A 4 3.24 2.98 1.81
CA ARG A 4 3.57 3.06 3.23
C ARG A 4 2.77 2.03 4.02
N ASN A 5 3.44 1.32 4.92
CA ASN A 5 2.86 0.29 5.79
C ASN A 5 2.20 -0.87 5.04
N VAL A 6 2.66 -1.15 3.82
CA VAL A 6 2.20 -2.27 3.00
C VAL A 6 3.41 -3.09 2.56
N MET A 7 3.36 -4.40 2.73
CA MET A 7 4.34 -5.35 2.19
C MET A 7 3.79 -5.98 0.91
N ARG A 8 4.66 -6.25 -0.06
CA ARG A 8 4.36 -7.06 -1.24
C ARG A 8 5.00 -8.44 -1.09
N ALA A 9 4.21 -9.49 -1.15
CA ALA A 9 4.71 -10.87 -1.17
C ALA A 9 5.30 -11.23 -2.55
N GLY A 10 5.85 -12.45 -2.66
CA GLY A 10 6.48 -12.91 -3.90
C GLY A 10 5.49 -13.12 -5.06
N ASP A 11 4.21 -13.31 -4.75
CA ASP A 11 3.10 -13.50 -5.70
C ASP A 11 2.34 -12.19 -6.02
N ASP A 12 2.93 -11.03 -5.69
CA ASP A 12 2.34 -9.70 -5.80
C ASP A 12 1.16 -9.40 -4.86
N THR A 13 0.79 -10.33 -3.96
CA THR A 13 -0.22 -10.05 -2.92
C THR A 13 0.27 -8.94 -1.99
N LEU A 14 -0.62 -7.99 -1.64
CA LEU A 14 -0.33 -6.87 -0.74
C LEU A 14 -0.90 -7.13 0.66
N PHE A 15 -0.06 -6.96 1.69
CA PHE A 15 -0.41 -7.14 3.10
C PHE A 15 -0.26 -5.83 3.87
N ALA A 16 -1.23 -5.53 4.74
CA ALA A 16 -1.11 -4.47 5.72
C ALA A 16 -0.09 -4.87 6.80
N LEU A 17 0.82 -3.96 7.14
CA LEU A 17 1.81 -4.16 8.21
C LEU A 17 1.37 -3.62 9.56
N ILE A 18 0.34 -2.76 9.57
CA ILE A 18 -0.24 -2.16 10.77
C ILE A 18 -1.76 -2.08 10.60
N ASP A 19 -2.46 -1.90 11.72
CA ASP A 19 -3.88 -1.57 11.72
C ASP A 19 -4.12 -0.13 11.26
N GLY A 20 -5.20 0.08 10.51
CA GLY A 20 -5.53 1.40 9.98
C GLY A 20 -6.50 1.36 8.80
N LYS A 21 -6.54 2.46 8.05
CA LYS A 21 -7.41 2.62 6.88
C LYS A 21 -6.61 2.57 5.59
N VAL A 22 -7.19 1.90 4.59
CA VAL A 22 -6.60 1.82 3.24
C VAL A 22 -6.71 3.18 2.55
N LYS A 23 -5.60 3.64 1.97
CA LYS A 23 -5.54 4.83 1.14
C LYS A 23 -4.91 4.52 -0.21
N PHE A 24 -5.62 4.87 -1.28
CA PHE A 24 -5.13 4.83 -2.64
C PHE A 24 -4.43 6.14 -3.00
N GLU A 25 -3.28 6.06 -3.65
CA GLU A 25 -2.51 7.22 -4.10
C GLU A 25 -1.98 6.99 -5.50
N VAL A 26 -2.00 8.02 -6.35
CA VAL A 26 -1.39 7.99 -7.70
C VAL A 26 -0.13 8.85 -7.67
N LYS A 27 1.03 8.25 -8.00
CA LYS A 27 2.32 8.97 -8.07
C LYS A 27 3.33 8.28 -9.00
N ARG A 28 4.48 8.91 -9.25
CA ARG A 28 5.57 8.40 -10.10
C ARG A 28 5.09 7.94 -11.48
N GLY A 29 4.52 8.87 -12.25
CA GLY A 29 4.00 8.59 -13.60
C GLY A 29 2.78 7.68 -13.56
N GLU A 30 1.72 8.16 -12.89
CA GLU A 30 0.38 7.51 -12.86
C GLU A 30 0.30 6.12 -12.20
N ARG A 31 1.37 5.68 -11.56
CA ARG A 31 1.36 4.41 -10.83
C ARG A 31 0.51 4.52 -9.56
N LYS A 32 -0.37 3.53 -9.37
CA LYS A 32 -1.19 3.40 -8.15
C LYS A 32 -0.39 2.73 -7.02
N TYR A 33 -0.46 3.32 -5.84
CA TYR A 33 0.12 2.86 -4.59
C TYR A 33 -0.96 2.67 -3.53
N ILE A 34 -0.79 1.64 -2.70
CA ILE A 34 -1.67 1.35 -1.57
C ILE A 34 -0.90 1.65 -0.29
N ASN A 35 -1.48 2.49 0.56
CA ASN A 35 -0.93 2.83 1.88
C ASN A 35 -1.93 2.43 2.97
N ILE A 36 -1.44 2.19 4.19
CA ILE A 36 -2.28 2.14 5.40
C ILE A 36 -1.97 3.36 6.25
N ASP A 37 -2.98 4.19 6.47
CA ASP A 37 -2.92 5.30 7.44
C ASP A 37 -3.30 4.73 8.83
N PRO A 38 -2.50 4.93 9.89
CA PRO A 38 -2.79 4.42 11.23
C PRO A 38 -4.20 4.81 11.71
N ALA A 39 -4.81 3.94 12.51
CA ALA A 39 -6.11 4.19 13.15
C ALA A 39 -6.07 5.41 14.09
#